data_AF-A0AAE0BPG4-F1
#
_entry.id   AF-A0AAE0BPG4-F1
#
_cell.length_a   1.000
_cell.length_b   1.000
_cell.length_c   1.000
_cell.angle_alpha   90.00
_cell.angle_beta   90.00
_cell.angle_gamma   90.00
#
_symmetry.space_group_name_H-M   'P 1'
#
loop_
_entity.id
_entity.type
_entity.pdbx_description
1 polymer ?
#
loop_
_entity_poly.entity_id
_entity_poly.type
_entity_poly.pdbx_seq_one_letter_code
_entity_poly.pdbx_strand_id
1 'polypeptide(L)'
;MAAELEACRKMINSQEQLLGDSAPLAARETARATAEAHRANALQSQLRQVTEQHAHERTLASGLQDKVTAIEAQLRETLASHEQELMTLGDKHATSEKQLRSRLATALGGHSYMEKALERARVQADTALDTFEKRLDEERTKFKSQLSAAQLARAEAEARMKEATRESGSIKLTLTSQESLQTTARNAILDAERADERMREMHEKMLEAEKLAKDTEEVAAAKIAAIRAGSASEGHAMTHQVAERERQVKEEREKRRVVEDELSALRNQMRYVEKADAERTLRLQAKLENAEHEAQAQAHYKGKLDDLQQRYRRLEDDLAATKADLSDVKASKARLEAGWSPEELPGNRAAIPYQAGVTTQMAPETRQARAELTRIDGERRRLEHANMELERRVASLQQSCIELQEGKGRVEMDFKRLQREKEDGVARAYASVDDMRREMEIKVRDSELAAIAKANTVKLESSEATEEGEERCRQLEGSLAAAKQQLDRARAQSEQCAAHEVIKVMNALGELRCPICTKLYADPHSLQTCFHTFCKACVVPALIEYESPKCPLCQMTARRTDLMANAAMKAVVTRAASISQSYSSQTVSAN
;
A
#
# COMPACT_ATOMS: atom_id res chain seq x y z
N MET A 1 -40.88 -57.35 17.81
CA MET A 1 -41.19 -56.62 19.06
C MET A 1 -40.13 -56.72 20.14
N ALA A 2 -39.91 -57.83 20.86
CA ALA A 2 -38.91 -57.86 21.94
C ALA A 2 -37.48 -57.55 21.47
N ALA A 3 -37.07 -58.07 20.30
CA ALA A 3 -35.79 -57.77 19.69
C ALA A 3 -35.67 -56.31 19.18
N GLU A 4 -36.78 -55.69 18.79
CA GLU A 4 -36.80 -54.29 18.33
C GLU A 4 -36.74 -53.32 19.52
N LEU A 5 -37.36 -53.68 20.66
CA LEU A 5 -37.24 -52.95 21.91
C LEU A 5 -35.81 -53.04 22.48
N GLU A 6 -35.17 -54.21 22.37
CA GLU A 6 -33.76 -54.40 22.75
C GLU A 6 -32.82 -53.56 21.87
N ALA A 7 -33.10 -53.45 20.57
CA ALA A 7 -32.35 -52.60 19.64
C ALA A 7 -32.52 -51.11 19.95
N CYS A 8 -33.75 -50.66 20.24
CA CYS A 8 -34.01 -49.27 20.65
C CYS A 8 -33.31 -48.93 21.97
N ARG A 9 -33.30 -49.86 22.94
CA ARG A 9 -32.63 -49.66 24.22
C ARG A 9 -31.11 -49.53 24.08
N LYS A 10 -30.50 -50.32 23.20
CA LYS A 10 -29.06 -50.21 22.89
C LYS A 10 -28.71 -48.89 22.19
N MET A 11 -29.61 -48.37 21.37
CA MET A 11 -29.43 -47.09 20.67
C MET A 11 -29.58 -45.88 21.61
N ILE A 12 -30.49 -45.96 22.59
CA ILE A 12 -30.63 -44.93 23.63
C ILE A 12 -29.39 -44.91 24.54
N ASN A 13 -28.92 -46.08 24.97
CA ASN A 13 -27.74 -46.17 25.83
C ASN A 13 -26.45 -45.71 25.12
N SER A 14 -26.35 -45.88 23.79
CA SER A 14 -25.20 -45.36 23.04
C SER A 14 -25.26 -43.84 22.84
N GLN A 15 -26.46 -43.25 22.75
CA GLN A 15 -26.63 -41.80 22.74
C GLN A 15 -26.33 -41.16 24.10
N GLU A 16 -26.68 -41.82 25.21
CA GLU A 16 -26.35 -41.32 26.56
C GLU A 16 -24.84 -41.36 26.84
N GLN A 17 -24.11 -42.36 26.34
CA GLN A 17 -22.64 -42.40 26.43
C GLN A 17 -21.94 -41.29 25.63
N LEU A 18 -22.55 -40.80 24.54
CA LEU A 18 -22.02 -39.69 23.76
C LEU A 18 -22.32 -38.31 24.38
N LEU A 19 -23.29 -38.23 25.28
CA LEU A 19 -23.69 -36.99 25.97
C LEU A 19 -23.04 -36.83 27.36
N GLY A 20 -22.40 -37.88 27.88
CA GLY A 20 -21.77 -37.91 29.21
C GLY A 20 -20.52 -37.03 29.40
N ASP A 21 -19.86 -36.59 28.33
CA ASP A 21 -18.68 -35.69 28.39
C ASP A 21 -19.03 -34.22 28.11
N SER A 22 -20.28 -33.84 28.38
CA SER A 22 -20.74 -32.45 28.31
C SER A 22 -20.40 -31.70 29.61
N ALA A 23 -19.15 -31.25 29.71
CA ALA A 23 -18.92 -30.01 30.46
C ALA A 23 -19.92 -28.97 29.92
N PRO A 24 -20.67 -28.27 30.80
CA PRO A 24 -21.81 -27.47 30.37
C PRO A 24 -21.39 -26.52 29.26
N LEU A 25 -22.11 -26.48 28.14
CA LEU A 25 -21.81 -25.63 26.97
C LEU A 25 -21.47 -24.18 27.39
N ALA A 26 -22.11 -23.69 28.44
CA ALA A 26 -21.81 -22.40 29.07
C ALA A 26 -20.35 -22.25 29.55
N ALA A 27 -19.73 -23.30 30.09
CA ALA A 27 -18.32 -23.32 30.50
C ALA A 27 -17.36 -23.28 29.29
N ARG A 28 -17.72 -23.91 28.16
CA ARG A 28 -16.94 -23.83 26.92
C ARG A 28 -17.06 -22.46 26.24
N GLU A 29 -18.25 -21.87 26.24
CA GLU A 29 -18.47 -20.52 25.70
C GLU A 29 -17.76 -19.45 26.54
N THR A 30 -17.80 -19.56 27.87
CA THR A 30 -17.06 -18.65 28.76
C THR A 30 -15.54 -18.82 28.64
N ALA A 31 -15.03 -20.06 28.49
CA ALA A 31 -13.62 -20.30 28.21
C ALA A 31 -13.18 -19.73 26.84
N ARG A 32 -14.03 -19.83 25.82
CA ARG A 32 -13.77 -19.24 24.51
C ARG A 32 -13.79 -17.71 24.55
N ALA A 33 -14.77 -17.12 25.23
CA ALA A 33 -14.87 -15.67 25.40
C ALA A 33 -13.68 -15.09 26.18
N THR A 34 -13.21 -15.77 27.23
CA THR A 34 -12.01 -15.38 27.96
C THR A 34 -10.74 -15.53 27.10
N ALA A 35 -10.61 -16.60 26.33
CA ALA A 35 -9.49 -16.75 25.39
C ALA A 35 -9.47 -15.66 24.30
N GLU A 36 -10.64 -15.29 23.76
CA GLU A 36 -10.78 -14.20 22.79
C GLU A 36 -10.46 -12.84 23.42
N ALA A 37 -10.88 -12.58 24.66
CA ALA A 37 -10.53 -11.37 25.40
C ALA A 37 -9.03 -11.27 25.70
N HIS A 38 -8.38 -12.37 26.09
CA HIS A 38 -6.92 -12.42 26.26
C HIS A 38 -6.18 -12.16 24.94
N ARG A 39 -6.69 -12.70 23.82
CA ARG A 39 -6.13 -12.44 22.49
C ARG A 39 -6.27 -10.98 22.07
N ALA A 40 -7.43 -10.36 22.33
CA ALA A 40 -7.65 -8.94 22.06
C ALA A 40 -6.69 -8.06 22.87
N ASN A 41 -6.53 -8.34 24.16
CA ASN A 41 -5.59 -7.62 25.02
C ASN A 41 -4.13 -7.80 24.58
N ALA A 42 -3.74 -9.01 24.15
CA ALA A 42 -2.40 -9.28 23.62
C ALA A 42 -2.13 -8.50 22.33
N LEU A 43 -3.09 -8.46 21.40
CA LEU A 43 -2.99 -7.66 20.16
C LEU A 43 -2.92 -6.16 20.46
N GLN A 44 -3.70 -5.67 21.43
CA GLN A 44 -3.67 -4.27 21.82
C GLN A 44 -2.33 -3.88 22.48
N SER A 45 -1.73 -4.79 23.25
CA SER A 45 -0.37 -4.63 23.80
C SER A 45 0.69 -4.57 22.69
N GLN A 46 0.62 -5.48 21.72
CA GLN A 46 1.52 -5.48 20.56
C GLN A 46 1.39 -4.19 19.73
N LEU A 47 0.16 -3.71 19.50
CA LEU A 47 -0.07 -2.47 18.78
C LEU A 47 0.56 -1.27 19.52
N ARG A 48 0.42 -1.20 20.85
CA ARG A 48 1.07 -0.16 21.67
C ARG A 48 2.59 -0.20 21.53
N GLN A 49 3.18 -1.39 21.62
CA GLN A 49 4.62 -1.56 21.47
C GLN A 49 5.12 -1.08 20.09
N VAL A 50 4.41 -1.43 19.01
CA VAL A 50 4.76 -0.97 17.65
C VAL A 50 4.59 0.54 17.51
N THR A 51 3.54 1.14 18.09
CA THR A 51 3.39 2.60 18.06
C THR A 51 4.47 3.35 18.84
N GLU A 52 4.94 2.79 19.96
CA GLU A 52 6.05 3.35 20.74
C GLU A 52 7.38 3.24 19.98
N GLN A 53 7.63 2.10 19.32
CA GLN A 53 8.79 1.92 18.45
C GLN A 53 8.78 2.93 17.30
N HIS A 54 7.65 3.09 16.61
CA HIS A 54 7.52 4.05 15.52
C HIS A 54 7.67 5.52 16.00
N ALA A 55 7.24 5.83 17.22
CA ALA A 55 7.46 7.16 17.81
C ALA A 55 8.95 7.41 18.12
N HIS A 56 9.66 6.39 18.60
CA HIS A 56 11.10 6.45 18.83
C HIS A 56 11.87 6.66 17.51
N GLU A 57 11.52 5.91 16.47
CA GLU A 57 12.12 6.04 15.13
C GLU A 57 11.90 7.42 14.51
N ARG A 58 10.69 8.00 14.64
CA ARG A 58 10.44 9.38 14.20
C ARG A 58 11.32 10.39 14.91
N THR A 59 11.58 10.18 16.20
CA THR A 59 12.44 11.07 16.99
C THR A 59 13.90 10.94 16.54
N LEU A 60 14.37 9.72 16.27
CA LEU A 60 15.70 9.47 15.70
C LEU A 60 15.85 10.09 14.31
N ALA A 61 14.86 9.92 13.43
CA ALA A 61 14.84 10.49 12.09
C ALA A 61 14.90 12.03 12.13
N SER A 62 14.14 12.67 13.02
CA SER A 62 14.22 14.12 13.24
C SER A 62 15.61 14.55 13.68
N GLY A 63 16.22 13.85 14.64
CA GLY A 63 17.57 14.16 15.11
C GLY A 63 18.65 13.97 14.04
N LEU A 64 18.46 13.04 13.10
CA LEU A 64 19.34 12.88 11.93
C LEU A 64 19.14 14.02 10.92
N GLN A 65 17.90 14.44 10.66
CA GLN A 65 17.61 15.56 9.79
C GLN A 65 18.25 16.87 10.28
N ASP A 66 18.22 17.11 11.60
CA ASP A 66 18.87 18.27 12.22
C ASP A 66 20.39 18.23 12.03
N LYS A 67 21.01 17.05 12.16
CA LYS A 67 22.45 16.86 11.91
C LYS A 67 22.82 17.08 10.45
N VAL A 68 22.04 16.56 9.50
CA VAL A 68 22.25 16.79 8.06
C VAL A 68 22.17 18.28 7.75
N THR A 69 21.17 18.97 8.29
CA THR A 69 21.00 20.42 8.09
C THR A 69 22.18 21.22 8.67
N ALA A 70 22.72 20.81 9.82
CA ALA A 70 23.90 21.43 10.41
C ALA A 70 25.16 21.21 9.55
N ILE A 71 25.36 20.01 9.01
CA ILE A 71 26.49 19.70 8.11
C ILE A 71 26.38 20.51 6.82
N GLU A 72 25.19 20.60 6.23
CA GLU A 72 24.96 21.43 5.03
C GLU A 72 25.23 22.92 5.27
N ALA A 73 24.99 23.42 6.49
CA ALA A 73 25.32 24.79 6.86
C ALA A 73 26.84 24.98 6.98
N GLN A 74 27.55 24.05 7.62
CA GLN A 74 29.01 24.07 7.72
C GLN A 74 29.68 24.00 6.35
N LEU A 75 29.20 23.14 5.45
CA LEU A 75 29.74 23.01 4.09
C LEU A 75 29.53 24.28 3.26
N ARG A 76 28.40 24.98 3.45
CA ARG A 76 28.17 26.28 2.80
C ARG A 76 29.12 27.36 3.30
N GLU A 77 29.42 27.37 4.60
CA GLU A 77 30.36 28.31 5.18
C GLU A 77 31.80 28.06 4.71
N THR A 78 32.24 26.80 4.64
CA THR A 78 33.58 26.47 4.11
C THR A 78 33.70 26.77 2.62
N LEU A 79 32.67 26.49 1.82
CA LEU A 79 32.63 26.87 0.40
C LEU A 79 32.75 28.39 0.22
N ALA A 80 31.99 29.18 0.98
CA ALA A 80 32.06 30.63 0.91
C ALA A 80 33.46 31.16 1.28
N SER A 81 34.10 30.57 2.29
CA SER A 81 35.49 30.87 2.66
C SER A 81 36.48 30.57 1.52
N HIS A 82 36.38 29.39 0.91
CA HIS A 82 37.25 29.01 -0.22
C HIS A 82 37.02 29.89 -1.47
N GLU A 83 35.78 30.26 -1.77
CA GLU A 83 35.48 31.21 -2.86
C GLU A 83 36.13 32.58 -2.60
N GLN A 84 36.06 33.07 -1.37
CA GLN A 84 36.72 34.31 -0.97
C GLN A 84 38.25 34.21 -1.11
N GLU A 85 38.86 33.09 -0.69
CA GLU A 85 40.29 32.86 -0.86
C GLU A 85 40.72 32.81 -2.33
N LEU A 86 39.96 32.11 -3.19
CA LEU A 86 40.21 32.04 -4.63
C LEU A 86 40.14 33.42 -5.29
N MET A 87 39.18 34.27 -4.88
CA MET A 87 39.10 35.65 -5.34
C MET A 87 40.37 36.43 -4.95
N THR A 88 40.84 36.32 -3.70
CA THR A 88 42.08 37.00 -3.28
C THR A 88 43.34 36.48 -4.00
N LEU A 89 43.37 35.19 -4.36
CA LEU A 89 44.47 34.61 -5.13
C LEU A 89 44.44 35.06 -6.59
N GLY A 90 43.25 35.17 -7.19
CA GLY A 90 43.04 35.72 -8.52
C GLY A 90 43.57 37.16 -8.63
N ASP A 91 43.25 38.01 -7.64
CA ASP A 91 43.73 39.39 -7.58
C ASP A 91 45.27 39.46 -7.46
N LYS A 92 45.86 38.61 -6.61
CA LYS A 92 47.32 38.51 -6.45
C LYS A 92 47.99 38.04 -7.74
N HIS A 93 47.42 37.04 -8.41
CA HIS A 93 47.93 36.54 -9.69
C HIS A 93 47.86 37.61 -10.78
N ALA A 94 46.74 38.32 -10.91
CA ALA A 94 46.59 39.41 -11.86
C ALA A 94 47.63 40.53 -11.62
N THR A 95 47.91 40.88 -10.36
CA THR A 95 48.98 41.84 -10.04
C THR A 95 50.38 41.32 -10.38
N SER A 96 50.65 40.02 -10.14
CA SER A 96 51.95 39.40 -10.39
C SER A 96 52.22 39.22 -11.89
N GLU A 97 51.19 38.86 -12.65
CA GLU A 97 51.22 38.79 -14.11
C GLU A 97 51.46 40.17 -14.74
N LYS A 98 50.81 41.22 -14.22
CA LYS A 98 51.04 42.60 -14.68
C LYS A 98 52.48 43.05 -14.41
N GLN A 99 53.05 42.67 -13.26
CA GLN A 99 54.46 42.93 -12.93
C GLN A 99 55.42 42.13 -13.80
N LEU A 100 55.12 40.86 -14.10
CA LEU A 100 55.93 40.01 -14.99
C LEU A 100 55.88 40.50 -16.42
N ARG A 101 54.71 40.86 -16.96
CA ARG A 101 54.57 41.46 -18.30
C ARG A 101 55.32 42.79 -18.39
N SER A 102 55.29 43.62 -17.34
CA SER A 102 56.09 44.85 -17.28
C SER A 102 57.59 44.55 -17.29
N ARG A 103 58.06 43.55 -16.52
CA ARG A 103 59.47 43.14 -16.52
C ARG A 103 59.92 42.50 -17.83
N LEU A 104 59.07 41.70 -18.46
CA LEU A 104 59.31 41.10 -19.78
C LEU A 104 59.37 42.18 -20.87
N ALA A 105 58.48 43.18 -20.85
CA ALA A 105 58.54 44.32 -21.77
C ALA A 105 59.87 45.08 -21.67
N THR A 106 60.47 45.14 -20.47
CA THR A 106 61.79 45.75 -20.26
C THR A 106 62.95 44.83 -20.64
N ALA A 107 62.78 43.51 -20.57
CA ALA A 107 63.85 42.53 -20.79
C ALA A 107 63.97 42.03 -22.23
N LEU A 108 62.93 42.15 -23.07
CA LEU A 108 62.87 41.58 -24.41
C LEU A 108 63.57 42.43 -25.48
N GLY A 109 64.89 42.58 -25.30
CA GLY A 109 65.86 43.03 -26.31
C GLY A 109 66.61 41.90 -27.02
N GLY A 110 66.13 40.64 -27.01
CA GLY A 110 66.81 39.54 -27.72
C GLY A 110 66.04 38.21 -27.68
N HIS A 111 65.49 37.78 -28.82
CA HIS A 111 64.30 36.92 -28.85
C HIS A 111 64.46 35.48 -29.39
N SER A 112 65.66 34.99 -29.69
CA SER A 112 65.81 33.71 -30.41
C SER A 112 65.97 32.46 -29.51
N TYR A 113 66.57 32.60 -28.33
CA TYR A 113 66.96 31.44 -27.52
C TYR A 113 65.84 30.91 -26.59
N MET A 114 64.93 31.81 -26.19
CA MET A 114 63.84 31.54 -25.26
C MET A 114 62.68 30.74 -25.90
N GLU A 115 62.39 30.99 -27.17
CA GLU A 115 61.31 30.33 -27.88
C GLU A 115 61.55 28.81 -28.03
N LYS A 116 62.81 28.42 -28.26
CA LYS A 116 63.23 27.01 -28.29
C LYS A 116 63.24 26.34 -26.91
N ALA A 117 63.29 27.10 -25.82
CA ALA A 117 63.17 26.56 -24.47
C ALA A 117 61.70 26.34 -24.10
N LEU A 118 60.83 27.27 -24.47
CA LEU A 118 59.38 27.14 -24.33
C LEU A 118 58.83 25.97 -25.15
N GLU A 119 59.32 25.77 -26.37
CA GLU A 119 58.87 24.67 -27.23
C GLU A 119 59.28 23.30 -26.65
N ARG A 120 60.49 23.18 -26.10
CA ARG A 120 60.92 21.95 -25.43
C ARG A 120 60.12 21.66 -24.16
N ALA A 121 59.74 22.70 -23.41
CA ALA A 121 58.89 22.55 -22.24
C ALA A 121 57.46 22.12 -22.61
N ARG A 122 56.92 22.62 -23.74
CA ARG A 122 55.63 22.16 -24.28
C ARG A 122 55.65 20.69 -24.66
N VAL A 123 56.63 20.26 -25.46
CA VAL A 123 56.76 18.85 -25.88
C VAL A 123 56.91 17.90 -24.68
N GLN A 124 57.64 18.31 -23.64
CA GLN A 124 57.76 17.53 -22.40
C GLN A 124 56.44 17.48 -21.62
N ALA A 125 55.67 18.56 -21.60
CA ALA A 125 54.34 18.59 -20.98
C ALA A 125 53.34 17.69 -21.72
N ASP A 126 53.35 17.70 -23.06
CA ASP A 126 52.47 16.88 -23.89
C ASP A 126 52.80 15.39 -23.76
N THR A 127 54.08 15.03 -23.72
CA THR A 127 54.50 13.64 -23.48
C THR A 127 54.07 13.14 -22.09
N ALA A 128 54.16 14.01 -21.08
CA ALA A 128 53.72 13.66 -19.73
C ALA A 128 52.19 13.50 -19.63
N LEU A 129 51.43 14.30 -20.38
CA LEU A 129 49.97 14.17 -20.48
C LEU A 129 49.57 12.85 -21.15
N ASP A 130 50.18 12.48 -22.27
CA ASP A 130 49.93 11.20 -22.96
C ASP A 130 50.23 9.99 -22.07
N THR A 131 51.33 10.05 -21.29
CA THR A 131 51.68 8.99 -20.34
C THR A 131 50.67 8.86 -19.20
N PHE A 132 50.04 9.97 -18.81
CA PHE A 132 49.03 10.01 -17.75
C PHE A 132 47.66 9.51 -18.24
N GLU A 133 47.25 9.91 -19.45
CA GLU A 133 46.02 9.41 -20.07
C GLU A 133 46.03 7.89 -20.23
N LYS A 134 47.17 7.31 -20.61
CA LYS A 134 47.35 5.85 -20.67
C LYS A 134 47.14 5.16 -19.32
N ARG A 135 47.64 5.73 -18.22
CA ARG A 135 47.41 5.17 -16.87
C ARG A 135 45.96 5.31 -16.43
N LEU A 136 45.30 6.40 -16.78
CA LEU A 136 43.86 6.58 -16.50
C LEU A 136 43.01 5.55 -17.25
N ASP A 137 43.35 5.24 -18.49
CA ASP A 137 42.65 4.21 -19.26
C ASP A 137 42.90 2.80 -18.70
N GLU A 138 44.12 2.50 -18.23
CA GLU A 138 44.41 1.26 -17.50
C GLU A 138 43.59 1.13 -16.20
N GLU A 139 43.47 2.19 -15.40
CA GLU A 139 42.65 2.16 -14.19
C GLU A 139 41.14 2.07 -14.51
N ARG A 140 40.68 2.76 -15.56
CA ARG A 140 39.28 2.68 -16.02
C ARG A 140 38.92 1.28 -16.50
N THR A 141 39.83 0.56 -17.13
CA THR A 141 39.62 -0.84 -17.55
C THR A 141 39.59 -1.79 -16.35
N LYS A 142 40.44 -1.59 -15.33
CA LYS A 142 40.37 -2.32 -14.05
C LYS A 142 39.04 -2.08 -13.33
N PHE A 143 38.56 -0.84 -13.29
CA PHE A 143 37.30 -0.52 -12.63
C PHE A 143 36.08 -1.14 -13.35
N LYS A 144 36.10 -1.14 -14.69
CA LYS A 144 35.06 -1.81 -15.50
C LYS A 144 35.03 -3.32 -15.27
N SER A 145 36.19 -3.98 -15.14
CA SER A 145 36.23 -5.42 -14.87
C SER A 145 35.70 -5.74 -13.46
N GLN A 146 36.06 -4.94 -12.46
CA GLN A 146 35.52 -5.07 -11.08
C GLN A 146 34.01 -4.87 -11.02
N LEU A 147 33.47 -3.86 -11.71
CA LEU A 147 32.03 -3.61 -11.78
C LEU A 147 31.29 -4.77 -12.44
N SER A 148 31.84 -5.34 -13.52
CA SER A 148 31.24 -6.50 -14.20
C SER A 148 31.21 -7.75 -13.31
N ALA A 149 32.26 -7.97 -12.51
CA ALA A 149 32.32 -9.07 -11.55
C ALA A 149 31.30 -8.90 -10.41
N ALA A 150 31.11 -7.68 -9.91
CA ALA A 150 30.10 -7.37 -8.89
C ALA A 150 28.67 -7.56 -9.42
N GLN A 151 28.40 -7.17 -10.67
CA GLN A 151 27.11 -7.39 -11.33
C GLN A 151 26.80 -8.88 -11.52
N LEU A 152 27.79 -9.70 -11.88
CA LEU A 152 27.65 -11.14 -12.00
C LEU A 152 27.33 -11.79 -10.63
N ALA A 153 28.07 -11.42 -9.58
CA ALA A 153 27.84 -11.91 -8.21
C ALA A 153 26.42 -11.57 -7.69
N ARG A 154 25.91 -10.38 -8.04
CA ARG A 154 24.54 -9.98 -7.72
C ARG A 154 23.50 -10.83 -8.46
N ALA A 155 23.71 -11.08 -9.75
CA ALA A 155 22.82 -11.91 -10.56
C ALA A 155 22.76 -13.36 -10.03
N GLU A 156 23.89 -13.92 -9.59
CA GLU A 156 23.95 -15.24 -8.95
C GLU A 156 23.20 -15.27 -7.61
N ALA A 157 23.30 -14.21 -6.80
CA ALA A 157 22.56 -14.10 -5.54
C ALA A 157 21.03 -14.01 -5.76
N GLU A 158 20.60 -13.25 -6.77
CA GLU A 158 19.19 -13.17 -7.16
C GLU A 158 18.66 -14.51 -7.71
N ALA A 159 19.48 -15.24 -8.47
CA ALA A 159 19.14 -16.58 -8.94
C ALA A 159 18.95 -17.58 -7.78
N ARG A 160 19.86 -17.56 -6.80
CA ARG A 160 19.76 -18.39 -5.58
C ARG A 160 18.52 -18.08 -4.75
N MET A 161 18.14 -16.81 -4.63
CA MET A 161 16.88 -16.44 -3.96
C MET A 161 15.65 -16.95 -4.70
N LYS A 162 15.63 -16.87 -6.04
CA LYS A 162 14.52 -17.39 -6.85
C LYS A 162 14.38 -18.91 -6.76
N GLU A 163 15.49 -19.62 -6.65
CA GLU A 163 15.51 -21.08 -6.46
C GLU A 163 14.97 -21.47 -5.07
N ALA A 164 15.39 -20.77 -4.00
CA ALA A 164 14.86 -20.96 -2.65
C ALA A 164 13.34 -20.67 -2.55
N THR A 165 12.83 -19.70 -3.32
CA THR A 165 11.38 -19.43 -3.40
C THR A 165 10.60 -20.48 -4.20
N ARG A 166 11.25 -21.26 -5.08
CA ARG A 166 10.61 -22.37 -5.80
C ARG A 166 10.50 -23.62 -4.94
N GLU A 167 11.52 -23.92 -4.13
CA GLU A 167 11.54 -25.09 -3.25
C GLU A 167 10.53 -24.99 -2.08
N SER A 168 10.19 -23.77 -1.66
CA SER A 168 9.19 -23.53 -0.61
C SER A 168 7.73 -23.63 -1.07
N GLY A 169 7.47 -23.81 -2.37
CA GLY A 169 6.11 -23.84 -2.96
C GLY A 169 5.39 -25.19 -2.95
N SER A 170 5.96 -26.27 -2.40
CA SER A 170 5.46 -27.64 -2.60
C SER A 170 4.94 -28.38 -1.35
N ILE A 171 4.41 -27.71 -0.33
CA ILE A 171 3.80 -28.40 0.83
C ILE A 171 2.38 -27.90 1.08
N LYS A 172 1.40 -28.80 0.89
CA LYS A 172 -0.04 -28.54 0.90
C LYS A 172 -0.66 -28.87 2.27
N LEU A 173 -1.31 -27.86 2.84
CA LEU A 173 -2.54 -27.83 3.70
C LEU A 173 -2.81 -29.06 4.58
N THR A 174 -2.91 -28.93 5.92
CA THR A 174 -3.98 -28.22 6.66
C THR A 174 -3.55 -27.91 8.11
N LEU A 175 -4.05 -26.81 8.69
CA LEU A 175 -3.72 -26.15 10.00
C LEU A 175 -2.70 -25.00 9.97
N THR A 176 -2.15 -24.64 8.81
CA THR A 176 -1.02 -23.72 8.68
C THR A 176 -1.36 -22.24 8.46
N SER A 177 -2.62 -21.77 8.49
CA SER A 177 -2.89 -20.35 8.15
C SER A 177 -2.42 -19.35 9.22
N GLN A 178 -2.42 -19.74 10.50
CA GLN A 178 -1.98 -18.85 11.59
C GLN A 178 -0.45 -18.83 11.71
N GLU A 179 0.22 -19.98 11.58
CA GLU A 179 1.68 -20.05 11.50
C GLU A 179 2.21 -19.45 10.21
N SER A 180 1.50 -19.59 9.08
CA SER A 180 1.81 -18.91 7.83
C SER A 180 1.74 -17.40 7.99
N LEU A 181 0.66 -16.86 8.58
CA LEU A 181 0.56 -15.41 8.83
C LEU A 181 1.61 -14.91 9.82
N GLN A 182 1.90 -15.66 10.89
CA GLN A 182 2.96 -15.32 11.83
C GLN A 182 4.35 -15.41 11.20
N THR A 183 4.59 -16.38 10.31
CA THR A 183 5.85 -16.54 9.59
C THR A 183 6.01 -15.47 8.51
N THR A 184 4.94 -15.11 7.80
CA THR A 184 4.93 -13.99 6.85
C THR A 184 5.14 -12.67 7.56
N ALA A 185 4.52 -12.46 8.73
CA ALA A 185 4.75 -11.27 9.56
C ALA A 185 6.19 -11.23 10.08
N ARG A 186 6.71 -12.36 10.58
CA ARG A 186 8.10 -12.47 11.06
C ARG A 186 9.12 -12.26 9.96
N ASN A 187 8.87 -12.79 8.76
CA ASN A 187 9.72 -12.57 7.59
C ASN A 187 9.65 -11.11 7.12
N ALA A 188 8.47 -10.48 7.16
CA ALA A 188 8.33 -9.06 6.85
C ALA A 188 9.06 -8.15 7.85
N ILE A 189 9.13 -8.54 9.13
CA ILE A 189 9.93 -7.87 10.16
C ILE A 189 11.42 -8.08 9.88
N LEU A 190 11.87 -9.31 9.62
CA LEU A 190 13.27 -9.60 9.27
C LEU A 190 13.72 -8.87 8.00
N ASP A 191 12.84 -8.73 7.01
CA ASP A 191 13.14 -7.99 5.78
C ASP A 191 13.20 -6.47 6.02
N ALA A 192 12.41 -5.95 6.96
CA ALA A 192 12.51 -4.56 7.41
C ALA A 192 13.83 -4.34 8.18
N GLU A 193 14.18 -5.22 9.12
CA GLU A 193 15.45 -5.16 9.86
C GLU A 193 16.67 -5.24 8.92
N ARG A 194 16.61 -6.08 7.87
CA ARG A 194 17.65 -6.15 6.83
C ARG A 194 17.69 -4.91 5.93
N ALA A 195 16.56 -4.24 5.72
CA ALA A 195 16.54 -2.96 5.01
C ALA A 195 17.18 -1.87 5.86
N ASP A 196 16.88 -1.83 7.16
CA ASP A 196 17.48 -0.91 8.12
C ASP A 196 18.98 -1.14 8.27
N GLU A 197 19.44 -2.39 8.32
CA GLU A 197 20.87 -2.70 8.35
C GLU A 197 21.58 -2.18 7.09
N ARG A 198 20.97 -2.37 5.91
CA ARG A 198 21.52 -1.82 4.65
C ARG A 198 21.54 -0.30 4.63
N MET A 199 20.52 0.35 5.19
CA MET A 199 20.48 1.81 5.34
C MET A 199 21.57 2.29 6.31
N ARG A 200 21.80 1.58 7.42
CA ARG A 200 22.89 1.87 8.37
C ARG A 200 24.26 1.69 7.75
N GLU A 201 24.52 0.59 7.05
CA GLU A 201 25.78 0.37 6.31
C GLU A 201 26.02 1.46 5.25
N MET A 202 24.98 1.86 4.51
CA MET A 202 25.07 2.92 3.51
C MET A 202 25.37 4.28 4.16
N HIS A 203 24.74 4.57 5.29
CA HIS A 203 25.00 5.79 6.07
C HIS A 203 26.42 5.82 6.65
N GLU A 204 26.91 4.68 7.15
CA GLU A 204 28.29 4.54 7.62
C GLU A 204 29.30 4.81 6.49
N LYS A 205 29.08 4.23 5.30
CA LYS A 205 29.89 4.51 4.10
C LYS A 205 29.85 5.98 3.69
N MET A 206 28.70 6.64 3.81
CA MET A 206 28.59 8.09 3.58
C MET A 206 29.44 8.90 4.57
N LEU A 207 29.41 8.54 5.86
CA LEU A 207 30.23 9.20 6.89
C LEU A 207 31.72 8.96 6.67
N GLU A 208 32.12 7.75 6.26
CA GLU A 208 33.51 7.44 5.91
C GLU A 208 33.99 8.26 4.71
N ALA A 209 33.17 8.38 3.66
CA ALA A 209 33.47 9.22 2.50
C ALA A 209 33.59 10.70 2.87
N GLU A 210 32.71 11.20 3.76
CA GLU A 210 32.78 12.57 4.27
C GLU A 210 34.07 12.81 5.09
N LYS A 211 34.44 11.85 5.93
CA LYS A 211 35.68 11.93 6.71
C LYS A 211 36.90 11.96 5.79
N LEU A 212 36.95 11.11 4.76
CA LEU A 212 38.03 11.11 3.77
C LEU A 212 38.12 12.45 3.01
N ALA A 213 36.97 13.06 2.70
CA ALA A 213 36.93 14.39 2.10
C ALA A 213 37.48 15.49 3.04
N LYS A 214 37.18 15.44 4.35
CA LYS A 214 37.74 16.38 5.33
C LYS A 214 39.25 16.18 5.52
N ASP A 215 39.70 14.94 5.64
CA ASP A 215 41.12 14.62 5.82
C ASP A 215 41.96 15.07 4.59
N THR A 216 41.41 14.97 3.37
CA THR A 216 42.06 15.47 2.15
C THR A 216 42.10 17.00 2.09
N GLU A 217 41.05 17.69 2.54
CA GLU A 217 41.03 19.15 2.67
C GLU A 217 42.07 19.66 3.70
N GLU A 218 42.18 19.01 4.86
CA GLU A 218 43.17 19.39 5.90
C GLU A 218 44.61 19.18 5.42
N VAL A 219 44.90 18.08 4.72
CA VAL A 219 46.23 17.82 4.13
C VAL A 219 46.55 18.85 3.04
N ALA A 220 45.57 19.24 2.22
CA ALA A 220 45.74 20.30 1.23
C ALA A 220 46.02 21.66 1.89
N ALA A 221 45.27 22.02 2.93
CA ALA A 221 45.45 23.26 3.68
C ALA A 221 46.82 23.33 4.38
N ALA A 222 47.27 22.24 5.02
CA ALA A 222 48.58 22.15 5.66
C ALA A 222 49.74 22.29 4.67
N LYS A 223 49.62 21.68 3.48
CA LYS A 223 50.59 21.89 2.39
C LYS A 223 50.63 23.35 1.96
N ILE A 224 49.47 23.99 1.74
CA ILE A 224 49.38 25.41 1.36
C ILE A 224 50.04 26.31 2.43
N ALA A 225 49.84 26.02 3.71
CA ALA A 225 50.42 26.78 4.82
C ALA A 225 51.96 26.64 4.89
N ALA A 226 52.50 25.44 4.74
CA ALA A 226 53.96 25.19 4.74
C ALA A 226 54.68 25.96 3.62
N ILE A 227 54.01 26.15 2.49
CA ILE A 227 54.53 26.88 1.33
C ILE A 227 54.60 28.38 1.62
N ARG A 228 53.59 28.95 2.29
CA ARG A 228 53.57 30.37 2.68
C ARG A 228 54.70 30.71 3.65
N ALA A 229 55.23 29.73 4.38
CA ALA A 229 56.33 29.91 5.34
C ALA A 229 57.74 29.85 4.72
N GLY A 230 57.91 29.36 3.49
CA GLY A 230 59.22 29.24 2.82
C GLY A 230 59.59 30.46 1.98
N SER A 231 60.57 31.26 2.42
CA SER A 231 60.98 32.53 1.80
C SER A 231 62.01 32.43 0.67
N ALA A 232 61.65 32.98 -0.50
CA ALA A 232 62.35 34.02 -1.28
C ALA A 232 63.73 33.83 -1.96
N SER A 233 64.28 32.62 -2.19
CA SER A 233 65.43 32.51 -3.10
C SER A 233 65.44 31.24 -3.96
N GLU A 234 64.58 31.17 -4.99
CA GLU A 234 64.72 30.22 -6.11
C GLU A 234 63.59 30.42 -7.15
N GLY A 235 63.73 31.44 -8.01
CA GLY A 235 62.68 31.83 -8.98
C GLY A 235 62.41 30.83 -10.13
N HIS A 236 63.21 29.76 -10.28
CA HIS A 236 63.00 28.73 -11.31
C HIS A 236 62.54 27.38 -10.75
N ALA A 237 62.87 27.05 -9.50
CA ALA A 237 62.26 25.89 -8.83
C ALA A 237 60.78 26.15 -8.49
N MET A 238 60.42 27.43 -8.28
CA MET A 238 59.06 27.83 -7.92
C MET A 238 58.04 27.63 -9.06
N THR A 239 58.41 27.84 -10.32
CA THR A 239 57.52 27.63 -11.48
C THR A 239 57.16 26.16 -11.67
N HIS A 240 58.12 25.24 -11.48
CA HIS A 240 57.84 23.80 -11.53
C HIS A 240 56.97 23.35 -10.34
N GLN A 241 57.19 23.91 -9.15
CA GLN A 241 56.32 23.65 -7.99
C GLN A 241 54.90 24.18 -8.18
N VAL A 242 54.71 25.33 -8.85
CA VAL A 242 53.36 25.86 -9.13
C VAL A 242 52.63 24.99 -10.15
N ALA A 243 53.27 24.57 -11.24
CA ALA A 243 52.65 23.67 -12.22
C ALA A 243 52.29 22.30 -11.63
N GLU A 244 53.16 21.73 -10.79
CA GLU A 244 52.88 20.48 -10.08
C GLU A 244 51.68 20.64 -9.11
N ARG A 245 51.52 21.82 -8.49
CA ARG A 245 50.38 22.12 -7.62
C ARG A 245 49.08 22.33 -8.38
N GLU A 246 49.12 22.99 -9.53
CA GLU A 246 47.94 23.11 -10.39
C GLU A 246 47.45 21.74 -10.84
N ARG A 247 48.36 20.80 -11.13
CA ARG A 247 48.02 19.40 -11.38
C ARG A 247 47.37 18.74 -10.17
N GLN A 248 47.95 18.87 -8.98
CA GLN A 248 47.39 18.30 -7.75
C GLN A 248 46.00 18.88 -7.44
N VAL A 249 45.79 20.19 -7.60
CA VAL A 249 44.47 20.82 -7.40
C VAL A 249 43.47 20.33 -8.44
N LYS A 250 43.88 20.14 -9.70
CA LYS A 250 43.01 19.59 -10.75
C LYS A 250 42.63 18.14 -10.45
N GLU A 251 43.57 17.33 -9.98
CA GLU A 251 43.32 15.95 -9.56
C GLU A 251 42.36 15.87 -8.38
N GLU A 252 42.55 16.70 -7.33
CA GLU A 252 41.66 16.73 -6.18
C GLU A 252 40.26 17.27 -6.52
N ARG A 253 40.15 18.23 -7.44
CA ARG A 253 38.84 18.68 -7.95
C ARG A 253 38.09 17.56 -8.69
N GLU A 254 38.80 16.75 -9.47
CA GLU A 254 38.17 15.62 -10.16
C GLU A 254 37.75 14.52 -9.17
N LYS A 255 38.58 14.21 -8.16
CA LYS A 255 38.18 13.30 -7.06
C LYS A 255 36.94 13.79 -6.34
N ARG A 256 36.88 15.08 -6.00
CA ARG A 256 35.71 15.69 -5.35
C ARG A 256 34.46 15.58 -6.22
N ARG A 257 34.59 15.79 -7.53
CA ARG A 257 33.48 15.63 -8.48
C ARG A 257 32.95 14.20 -8.51
N VAL A 258 33.84 13.20 -8.53
CA VAL A 258 33.45 11.78 -8.47
C VAL A 258 32.67 11.49 -7.17
N VAL A 259 33.14 11.98 -6.02
CA VAL A 259 32.45 11.81 -4.74
C VAL A 259 31.09 12.53 -4.74
N GLU A 260 30.98 13.73 -5.30
CA GLU A 260 29.70 14.45 -5.43
C GLU A 260 28.70 13.70 -6.34
N ASP A 261 29.17 13.10 -7.43
CA ASP A 261 28.35 12.27 -8.32
C ASP A 261 27.88 10.98 -7.62
N GLU A 262 28.75 10.32 -6.83
CA GLU A 262 28.40 9.16 -6.01
C GLU A 262 27.37 9.52 -4.92
N LEU A 263 27.56 10.64 -4.22
CA LEU A 263 26.59 11.13 -3.24
C LEU A 263 25.24 11.47 -3.88
N SER A 264 25.25 12.07 -5.07
CA SER A 264 24.02 12.32 -5.84
C SER A 264 23.30 11.01 -6.21
N ALA A 265 24.06 9.99 -6.64
CA ALA A 265 23.51 8.67 -6.94
C ALA A 265 22.89 8.01 -5.69
N LEU A 266 23.56 8.08 -4.53
CA LEU A 266 23.05 7.55 -3.26
C LEU A 266 21.78 8.29 -2.80
N ARG A 267 21.73 9.62 -2.91
CA ARG A 267 20.51 10.40 -2.60
C ARG A 267 19.34 10.00 -3.48
N ASN A 268 19.57 9.74 -4.76
CA ASN A 268 18.52 9.26 -5.67
C ASN A 268 18.04 7.85 -5.31
N GLN A 269 18.94 6.97 -4.86
CA GLN A 269 18.57 5.65 -4.33
C GLN A 269 17.74 5.76 -3.06
N MET A 270 18.11 6.64 -2.13
CA MET A 270 17.32 6.90 -0.91
C MET A 270 15.89 7.36 -1.24
N ARG A 271 15.73 8.34 -2.15
CA ARG A 271 14.40 8.80 -2.57
C ARG A 271 13.55 7.67 -3.17
N TYR A 272 14.17 6.71 -3.85
CA TYR A 272 13.47 5.55 -4.40
C TYR A 272 12.96 4.63 -3.29
N VAL A 273 13.80 4.37 -2.26
CA VAL A 273 13.41 3.58 -1.08
C VAL A 273 12.30 4.27 -0.29
N GLU A 274 12.45 5.56 0.00
CA GLU A 274 11.42 6.36 0.70
C GLU A 274 10.07 6.32 -0.02
N LYS A 275 10.08 6.43 -1.36
CA LYS A 275 8.87 6.33 -2.17
C LYS A 275 8.25 4.93 -2.07
N ALA A 276 9.06 3.88 -2.14
CA ALA A 276 8.57 2.50 -2.02
C ALA A 276 7.97 2.22 -0.63
N ASP A 277 8.58 2.77 0.44
CA ASP A 277 8.07 2.65 1.81
C ASP A 277 6.79 3.46 2.03
N ALA A 278 6.68 4.66 1.42
CA ALA A 278 5.45 5.43 1.42
C ALA A 278 4.30 4.66 0.72
N GLU A 279 4.56 4.06 -0.44
CA GLU A 279 3.59 3.21 -1.14
C GLU A 279 3.21 1.96 -0.33
N ARG A 280 4.17 1.33 0.35
CA ARG A 280 3.91 0.18 1.24
C ARG A 280 3.05 0.59 2.42
N THR A 281 3.32 1.75 3.02
CA THR A 281 2.56 2.29 4.15
C THR A 281 1.11 2.60 3.75
N LEU A 282 0.90 3.25 2.60
CA LEU A 282 -0.45 3.50 2.06
C LEU A 282 -1.22 2.21 1.79
N ARG A 283 -0.56 1.17 1.27
CA ARG A 283 -1.18 -0.15 1.07
C ARG A 283 -1.57 -0.82 2.38
N LEU A 284 -0.74 -0.71 3.43
CA LEU A 284 -1.05 -1.24 4.75
C LEU A 284 -2.19 -0.48 5.40
N GLN A 285 -2.23 0.85 5.28
CA GLN A 285 -3.34 1.67 5.77
C GLN A 285 -4.66 1.29 5.10
N ALA A 286 -4.69 1.14 3.78
CA ALA A 286 -5.89 0.71 3.06
C ALA A 286 -6.36 -0.70 3.49
N LYS A 287 -5.42 -1.61 3.82
CA LYS A 287 -5.76 -2.94 4.38
C LYS A 287 -6.36 -2.83 5.78
N LEU A 288 -5.86 -1.92 6.61
CA LEU A 288 -6.37 -1.67 7.94
C LEU A 288 -7.80 -1.10 7.90
N GLU A 289 -8.03 -0.08 7.07
CA GLU A 289 -9.35 0.52 6.85
C GLU A 289 -10.38 -0.51 6.35
N ASN A 290 -9.99 -1.38 5.41
CA ASN A 290 -10.85 -2.48 4.96
C ASN A 290 -11.16 -3.48 6.09
N ALA A 291 -10.16 -3.84 6.90
CA ALA A 291 -10.36 -4.75 8.04
C ALA A 291 -11.28 -4.13 9.12
N GLU A 292 -11.19 -2.82 9.35
CA GLU A 292 -12.10 -2.10 10.25
C GLU A 292 -13.53 -2.09 9.72
N HIS A 293 -13.73 -1.85 8.42
CA HIS A 293 -15.06 -1.94 7.80
C HIS A 293 -15.64 -3.35 7.88
N GLU A 294 -14.83 -4.39 7.66
CA GLU A 294 -15.27 -5.78 7.83
C GLU A 294 -15.66 -6.08 9.29
N ALA A 295 -14.87 -5.61 10.26
CA ALA A 295 -15.17 -5.79 11.68
C ALA A 295 -16.47 -5.07 12.09
N GLN A 296 -16.70 -3.85 11.60
CA GLN A 296 -17.95 -3.11 11.81
C GLN A 296 -19.16 -3.83 11.20
N ALA A 297 -19.02 -4.35 9.98
CA ALA A 297 -20.08 -5.13 9.34
C ALA A 297 -20.39 -6.40 10.13
N GLN A 298 -19.37 -7.14 10.58
CA GLN A 298 -19.54 -8.33 11.41
C GLN A 298 -20.23 -8.02 12.74
N ALA A 299 -19.85 -6.93 13.41
CA ALA A 299 -20.48 -6.48 14.65
C ALA A 299 -21.97 -6.14 14.44
N HIS A 300 -22.31 -5.45 13.35
CA HIS A 300 -23.69 -5.14 13.00
C HIS A 300 -24.52 -6.40 12.71
N TYR A 301 -23.99 -7.38 11.97
CA TYR A 301 -24.68 -8.65 11.74
C TYR A 301 -24.85 -9.47 13.02
N LYS A 302 -23.85 -9.46 13.91
CA LYS A 302 -23.94 -10.11 15.22
C LYS A 302 -25.04 -9.49 16.07
N GLY A 303 -25.12 -8.16 16.15
CA GLY A 303 -26.18 -7.47 16.87
C GLY A 303 -27.58 -7.82 16.36
N LYS A 304 -27.78 -7.89 15.04
CA LYS A 304 -29.06 -8.34 14.45
C LYS A 304 -29.41 -9.79 14.80
N LEU A 305 -28.42 -10.67 14.85
CA LEU A 305 -28.61 -12.07 15.23
C LEU A 305 -29.01 -12.18 16.71
N ASP A 306 -28.34 -11.44 17.59
CA ASP A 306 -28.63 -11.42 19.02
C ASP A 306 -30.06 -10.89 19.29
N ASP A 307 -30.48 -9.82 18.58
CA ASP A 307 -31.85 -9.28 18.63
C ASP A 307 -32.90 -10.33 18.21
N LEU A 308 -32.63 -11.07 17.11
CA LEU A 308 -33.53 -12.12 16.64
C LEU A 308 -33.60 -13.29 17.63
N GLN A 309 -32.47 -13.72 18.18
CA GLN A 309 -32.42 -14.75 19.21
C GLN A 309 -33.16 -14.32 20.48
N GLN A 310 -33.10 -13.04 20.85
CA GLN A 310 -33.86 -12.52 21.98
C GLN A 310 -35.38 -12.53 21.70
N ARG A 311 -35.80 -12.12 20.50
CA ARG A 311 -37.22 -12.20 20.09
C ARG A 311 -37.73 -13.64 20.07
N TYR A 312 -36.92 -14.56 19.59
CA TYR A 312 -37.22 -15.99 19.58
C TYR A 312 -37.44 -16.52 20.99
N ARG A 313 -36.52 -16.24 21.93
CA ARG A 313 -36.66 -16.62 23.35
C ARG A 313 -37.94 -16.09 24.00
N ARG A 314 -38.29 -14.81 23.76
CA ARG A 314 -39.55 -14.24 24.28
C ARG A 314 -40.78 -14.98 23.77
N LEU A 315 -40.79 -15.39 22.50
CA LEU A 315 -41.90 -16.16 21.95
C LEU A 315 -41.96 -17.59 22.48
N GLU A 316 -40.81 -18.21 22.79
CA GLU A 316 -40.79 -19.49 23.49
C GLU A 316 -41.37 -19.38 24.91
N ASP A 317 -41.05 -18.30 25.63
CA ASP A 317 -41.62 -18.02 26.95
C ASP A 317 -43.14 -17.79 26.86
N ASP A 318 -43.62 -16.99 25.90
CA ASP A 318 -45.05 -16.76 25.64
C ASP A 318 -45.77 -18.07 25.27
N LEU A 319 -45.13 -18.92 24.47
CA LEU A 319 -45.66 -20.24 24.10
C LEU A 319 -45.73 -21.18 25.31
N ALA A 320 -44.73 -21.15 26.19
CA ALA A 320 -44.74 -21.93 27.42
C ALA A 320 -45.86 -21.47 28.38
N ALA A 321 -46.06 -20.16 28.52
CA ALA A 321 -47.13 -19.59 29.33
C ALA A 321 -48.52 -19.99 28.81
N THR A 322 -48.77 -19.85 27.50
CA THR A 322 -50.05 -20.25 26.89
C THR A 322 -50.33 -21.76 27.00
N LYS A 323 -49.29 -22.61 26.94
CA LYS A 323 -49.41 -24.06 27.20
C LYS A 323 -49.77 -24.36 28.66
N ALA A 324 -49.24 -23.61 29.62
CA ALA A 324 -49.60 -23.74 31.03
C ALA A 324 -51.07 -23.36 31.26
N ASP A 325 -51.52 -22.21 30.73
CA ASP A 325 -52.92 -21.79 30.81
C ASP A 325 -53.87 -22.83 30.19
N LEU A 326 -53.51 -23.40 29.04
CA LEU A 326 -54.29 -24.45 28.39
C LEU A 326 -54.39 -25.71 29.26
N SER A 327 -53.32 -26.07 29.97
CA SER A 327 -53.31 -27.19 30.91
C SER A 327 -54.26 -26.95 32.09
N ASP A 328 -54.27 -25.74 32.65
CA ASP A 328 -55.16 -25.37 33.77
C ASP A 328 -56.64 -25.36 33.35
N VAL A 329 -56.94 -24.89 32.14
CA VAL A 329 -58.28 -24.96 31.55
C VAL A 329 -58.72 -26.42 31.35
N LYS A 330 -57.84 -27.29 30.84
CA LYS A 330 -58.11 -28.74 30.71
C LYS A 330 -58.35 -29.40 32.06
N ALA A 331 -57.56 -29.06 33.09
CA ALA A 331 -57.73 -29.58 34.44
C ALA A 331 -59.04 -29.08 35.09
N SER A 332 -59.45 -27.84 34.82
CA SER A 332 -60.72 -27.28 35.31
C SER A 332 -61.92 -27.96 34.65
N LYS A 333 -61.86 -28.21 33.33
CA LYS A 333 -62.84 -29.02 32.62
C LYS A 333 -62.96 -30.44 33.21
N ALA A 334 -61.83 -31.11 33.41
CA ALA A 334 -61.82 -32.47 33.97
C ALA A 334 -62.43 -32.53 35.39
N ARG A 335 -62.21 -31.51 36.23
CA ARG A 335 -62.84 -31.39 37.57
C ARG A 335 -64.36 -31.23 37.49
N LEU A 336 -64.85 -30.41 36.57
CA LEU A 336 -66.29 -30.25 36.35
C LEU A 336 -66.94 -31.52 35.80
N GLU A 337 -66.25 -32.23 34.90
CA GLU A 337 -66.71 -33.52 34.37
C GLU A 337 -66.70 -34.63 35.45
N ALA A 338 -65.70 -34.66 36.33
CA ALA A 338 -65.61 -35.62 37.42
C ALA A 338 -66.62 -35.38 38.57
N GLY A 339 -67.02 -34.12 38.79
CA GLY A 339 -68.09 -33.77 39.74
C GLY A 339 -69.49 -34.18 39.26
N TRP A 340 -69.62 -34.54 37.98
CA TRP A 340 -70.81 -35.20 37.42
C TRP A 340 -70.64 -36.73 37.53
N SER A 341 -70.97 -37.29 38.69
CA SER A 341 -71.19 -38.75 38.79
C SER A 341 -72.62 -39.06 38.32
N PRO A 342 -72.81 -39.87 37.27
CA PRO A 342 -74.14 -40.35 36.87
C PRO A 342 -74.72 -41.41 37.83
N GLU A 343 -73.97 -41.83 38.86
CA GLU A 343 -74.19 -43.10 39.56
C GLU A 343 -75.03 -43.05 40.84
N GLU A 344 -75.53 -41.88 41.26
CA GLU A 344 -76.47 -41.78 42.39
C GLU A 344 -77.93 -41.51 41.97
N LEU A 345 -78.38 -42.16 40.89
CA LEU A 345 -79.82 -42.40 40.70
C LEU A 345 -80.15 -43.74 41.38
N PRO A 346 -80.75 -43.74 42.58
CA PRO A 346 -81.08 -44.98 43.26
C PRO A 346 -81.97 -45.83 42.36
N GLY A 347 -81.53 -47.06 42.14
CA GLY A 347 -82.22 -48.04 41.32
C GLY A 347 -83.65 -48.23 41.80
N ASN A 348 -84.60 -47.74 41.01
CA ASN A 348 -85.95 -48.28 40.99
C ASN A 348 -86.52 -48.14 39.57
N ARG A 349 -86.07 -49.05 38.68
CA ARG A 349 -86.77 -49.36 37.44
C ARG A 349 -88.01 -50.20 37.77
N ALA A 350 -89.04 -49.54 38.28
CA ALA A 350 -90.41 -49.97 38.00
C ALA A 350 -90.85 -49.24 36.73
N ALA A 351 -91.29 -50.01 35.73
CA ALA A 351 -91.77 -49.49 34.46
C ALA A 351 -92.95 -48.52 34.68
N ILE A 352 -92.71 -47.22 34.52
CA ILE A 352 -93.76 -46.21 34.43
C ILE A 352 -94.04 -46.00 32.94
N PRO A 353 -95.30 -46.18 32.48
CA PRO A 353 -95.67 -45.95 31.10
C PRO A 353 -95.56 -44.47 30.75
N TYR A 354 -95.07 -44.25 29.53
CA TYR A 354 -94.81 -42.98 28.88
C TYR A 354 -96.05 -42.07 28.88
N GLN A 355 -96.10 -41.09 29.78
CA GLN A 355 -96.99 -39.92 29.63
C GLN A 355 -96.16 -38.76 29.06
N ALA A 356 -96.41 -38.48 27.78
CA ALA A 356 -95.93 -37.28 27.11
C ALA A 356 -96.58 -36.05 27.74
N GLY A 357 -95.77 -35.12 28.27
CA GLY A 357 -96.30 -33.82 28.73
C GLY A 357 -95.54 -33.11 29.83
N VAL A 358 -94.45 -33.66 30.37
CA VAL A 358 -93.66 -32.95 31.39
C VAL A 358 -92.50 -32.24 30.72
N THR A 359 -92.61 -30.93 30.52
CA THR A 359 -91.46 -30.06 30.26
C THR A 359 -90.59 -30.07 31.51
N THR A 360 -89.66 -31.01 31.57
CA THR A 360 -88.73 -31.17 32.68
C THR A 360 -87.91 -29.89 32.80
N GLN A 361 -88.26 -29.06 33.79
CA GLN A 361 -87.44 -27.94 34.21
C GLN A 361 -86.15 -28.54 34.78
N MET A 362 -85.10 -28.62 33.97
CA MET A 362 -83.76 -28.91 34.46
C MET A 362 -83.46 -27.93 35.60
N ALA A 363 -82.98 -28.45 36.73
CA ALA A 363 -82.64 -27.65 37.89
C ALA A 363 -81.69 -26.50 37.49
N PRO A 364 -81.84 -25.30 38.06
CA PRO A 364 -81.04 -24.13 37.69
C PRO A 364 -79.52 -24.39 37.80
N GLU A 365 -79.12 -25.25 38.74
CA GLU A 365 -77.72 -25.69 38.94
C GLU A 365 -77.14 -26.43 37.72
N THR A 366 -77.95 -27.28 37.06
CA THR A 366 -77.52 -28.02 35.87
C THR A 366 -77.37 -27.11 34.65
N ARG A 367 -78.20 -26.06 34.55
CA ARG A 367 -78.06 -25.03 33.50
C ARG A 367 -76.83 -24.18 33.71
N GLN A 368 -76.53 -23.81 34.96
CA GLN A 368 -75.34 -23.02 35.29
C GLN A 368 -74.05 -23.81 35.02
N ALA A 369 -73.98 -25.08 35.42
CA ALA A 369 -72.84 -25.93 35.12
C ALA A 369 -72.61 -26.12 33.61
N ARG A 370 -73.70 -26.29 32.84
CA ARG A 370 -73.62 -26.43 31.38
C ARG A 370 -73.19 -25.13 30.69
N ALA A 371 -73.68 -23.99 31.16
CA ALA A 371 -73.23 -22.68 30.68
C ALA A 371 -71.73 -22.47 30.95
N GLU A 372 -71.25 -22.87 32.14
CA GLU A 372 -69.85 -22.74 32.52
C GLU A 372 -68.94 -23.68 31.71
N LEU A 373 -69.36 -24.92 31.45
CA LEU A 373 -68.64 -25.83 30.54
C LEU A 373 -68.53 -25.24 29.13
N THR A 374 -69.60 -24.58 28.65
CA THR A 374 -69.61 -23.95 27.33
C THR A 374 -68.66 -22.74 27.28
N ARG A 375 -68.56 -21.97 28.39
CA ARG A 375 -67.60 -20.87 28.55
C ARG A 375 -66.17 -21.39 28.50
N ILE A 376 -65.87 -22.44 29.27
CA ILE A 376 -64.55 -23.10 29.34
C ILE A 376 -64.14 -23.68 27.99
N ASP A 377 -65.06 -24.34 27.26
CA ASP A 377 -64.78 -24.85 25.90
C ASP A 377 -64.59 -23.71 24.88
N GLY A 378 -65.18 -22.54 25.13
CA GLY A 378 -64.92 -21.32 24.37
C GLY A 378 -63.51 -20.77 24.61
N GLU A 379 -63.10 -20.66 25.87
CA GLU A 379 -61.75 -20.22 26.27
C GLU A 379 -60.66 -21.20 25.79
N ARG A 380 -60.90 -22.52 25.91
CA ARG A 380 -59.99 -23.55 25.39
C ARG A 380 -59.72 -23.38 23.90
N ARG A 381 -60.76 -23.17 23.09
CA ARG A 381 -60.63 -22.96 21.64
C ARG A 381 -59.88 -21.67 21.30
N ARG A 382 -60.07 -20.60 22.08
CA ARG A 382 -59.31 -19.35 21.93
C ARG A 382 -57.82 -19.56 22.22
N LEU A 383 -57.49 -20.28 23.29
CA LEU A 383 -56.11 -20.60 23.65
C LEU A 383 -55.46 -21.56 22.64
N GLU A 384 -56.18 -22.57 22.14
CA GLU A 384 -55.71 -23.47 21.07
C GLU A 384 -55.39 -22.67 19.79
N HIS A 385 -56.22 -21.70 19.41
CA HIS A 385 -55.95 -20.82 18.28
C HIS A 385 -54.71 -19.93 18.53
N ALA A 386 -54.60 -19.33 19.72
CA ALA A 386 -53.45 -18.51 20.09
C ALA A 386 -52.13 -19.31 20.09
N ASN A 387 -52.14 -20.54 20.61
CA ASN A 387 -50.98 -21.44 20.58
C ASN A 387 -50.57 -21.77 19.15
N MET A 388 -51.54 -22.09 18.27
CA MET A 388 -51.26 -22.38 16.86
C MET A 388 -50.67 -21.17 16.12
N GLU A 389 -51.12 -19.95 16.45
CA GLU A 389 -50.58 -18.72 15.86
C GLU A 389 -49.17 -18.39 16.37
N LEU A 390 -48.89 -18.61 17.66
CA LEU A 390 -47.54 -18.50 18.21
C LEU A 390 -46.59 -19.52 17.57
N GLU A 391 -47.00 -20.79 17.42
CA GLU A 391 -46.20 -21.82 16.74
C GLU A 391 -45.86 -21.43 15.29
N ARG A 392 -46.79 -20.83 14.54
CA ARG A 392 -46.50 -20.28 13.20
C ARG A 392 -45.48 -19.14 13.24
N ARG A 393 -45.58 -18.22 14.20
CA ARG A 393 -44.63 -17.10 14.33
C ARG A 393 -43.23 -17.57 14.71
N VAL A 394 -43.13 -18.55 15.61
CA VAL A 394 -41.87 -19.20 15.99
C VAL A 394 -41.22 -19.87 14.77
N ALA A 395 -41.98 -20.65 14.00
CA ALA A 395 -41.48 -21.29 12.78
C ALA A 395 -41.03 -20.26 11.72
N SER A 396 -41.79 -19.17 11.53
CA SER A 396 -41.44 -18.09 10.61
C SER A 396 -40.14 -17.38 11.00
N LEU A 397 -39.91 -17.16 12.30
CA LEU A 397 -38.66 -16.56 12.79
C LEU A 397 -37.48 -17.52 12.68
N GLN A 398 -37.67 -18.81 12.95
CA GLN A 398 -36.63 -19.83 12.71
C GLN A 398 -36.20 -19.82 11.25
N GLN A 399 -37.16 -19.81 10.32
CA GLN A 399 -36.87 -19.71 8.89
C GLN A 399 -36.12 -18.42 8.53
N SER A 400 -36.51 -17.28 9.09
CA SER A 400 -35.82 -16.00 8.89
C SER A 400 -34.37 -16.04 9.43
N CYS A 401 -34.13 -16.72 10.56
CA CYS A 401 -32.79 -16.91 11.10
C CYS A 401 -31.91 -17.78 10.18
N ILE A 402 -32.47 -18.85 9.61
CA ILE A 402 -31.78 -19.70 8.63
C ILE A 402 -31.43 -18.90 7.38
N GLU A 403 -32.39 -18.15 6.82
CA GLU A 403 -32.16 -17.31 5.63
C GLU A 403 -31.09 -16.24 5.86
N LEU A 404 -31.01 -15.66 7.06
CA LEU A 404 -29.95 -14.72 7.43
C LEU A 404 -28.59 -15.40 7.58
N GLN A 405 -28.54 -16.61 8.12
CA GLN A 405 -27.30 -17.40 8.21
C GLN A 405 -26.80 -17.80 6.82
N GLU A 406 -27.69 -18.26 5.94
CA GLU A 406 -27.35 -18.56 4.54
C GLU A 406 -26.99 -17.30 3.76
N GLY A 407 -27.71 -16.20 3.99
CA GLY A 407 -27.45 -14.89 3.41
C GLY A 407 -26.07 -14.37 3.77
N LYS A 408 -25.64 -14.55 5.03
CA LYS A 408 -24.28 -14.24 5.48
C LYS A 408 -23.24 -15.05 4.68
N GLY A 409 -23.50 -16.35 4.49
CA GLY A 409 -22.62 -17.22 3.68
C GLY A 409 -22.54 -16.78 2.20
N ARG A 410 -23.67 -16.41 1.59
CA ARG A 410 -23.72 -15.88 0.22
C ARG A 410 -22.95 -14.57 0.06
N VAL A 411 -23.19 -13.60 0.96
CA VAL A 411 -22.48 -12.31 0.94
C VAL A 411 -20.98 -12.50 1.16
N GLU A 412 -20.56 -13.41 2.04
CA GLU A 412 -19.14 -13.72 2.26
C GLU A 412 -18.50 -14.37 1.03
N MET A 413 -19.20 -15.27 0.33
CA MET A 413 -18.71 -15.86 -0.92
C MET A 413 -18.65 -14.84 -2.06
N ASP A 414 -19.67 -14.01 -2.23
CA ASP A 414 -19.68 -12.96 -3.26
C ASP A 414 -18.62 -11.91 -3.01
N PHE A 415 -18.39 -11.52 -1.75
CA PHE A 415 -17.29 -10.63 -1.38
C PHE A 415 -15.93 -11.24 -1.71
N LYS A 416 -15.69 -12.50 -1.31
CA LYS A 416 -14.45 -13.24 -1.65
C LYS A 416 -14.27 -13.38 -3.17
N ARG A 417 -15.36 -13.56 -3.93
CA ARG A 417 -15.32 -13.62 -5.39
C ARG A 417 -14.95 -12.26 -5.99
N LEU A 418 -15.62 -11.18 -5.59
CA LEU A 418 -15.32 -9.82 -6.04
C LEU A 418 -13.90 -9.39 -5.68
N GLN A 419 -13.42 -9.80 -4.51
CA GLN A 419 -12.04 -9.56 -4.10
C GLN A 419 -11.04 -10.28 -5.01
N ARG A 420 -11.27 -11.55 -5.35
CA ARG A 420 -10.45 -12.27 -6.34
C ARG A 420 -10.52 -11.64 -7.72
N GLU A 421 -11.71 -11.26 -8.19
CA GLU A 421 -11.88 -10.60 -9.49
C GLU A 421 -11.13 -9.26 -9.54
N LYS A 422 -11.11 -8.51 -8.43
CA LYS A 422 -10.34 -7.28 -8.28
C LYS A 422 -8.83 -7.55 -8.25
N GLU A 423 -8.38 -8.51 -7.46
CA GLU A 423 -6.97 -8.91 -7.36
C GLU A 423 -6.45 -9.42 -8.71
N ASP A 424 -7.21 -10.26 -9.41
CA ASP A 424 -6.91 -10.76 -10.75
C ASP A 424 -6.93 -9.63 -11.80
N GLY A 425 -7.88 -8.70 -11.70
CA GLY A 425 -7.95 -7.53 -12.58
C GLY A 425 -6.74 -6.63 -12.42
N VAL A 426 -6.33 -6.37 -11.18
CA VAL A 426 -5.12 -5.61 -10.85
C VAL A 426 -3.87 -6.36 -11.31
N ALA A 427 -3.77 -7.68 -11.08
CA ALA A 427 -2.66 -8.50 -11.52
C ALA A 427 -2.51 -8.51 -13.05
N ARG A 428 -3.62 -8.62 -13.80
CA ARG A 428 -3.61 -8.51 -15.27
C ARG A 428 -3.16 -7.14 -15.76
N ALA A 429 -3.61 -6.07 -15.11
CA ALA A 429 -3.19 -4.71 -15.45
C ALA A 429 -1.69 -4.51 -15.22
N TYR A 430 -1.15 -4.97 -14.08
CA TYR A 430 0.29 -4.91 -13.81
C TYR A 430 1.10 -5.77 -14.80
N ALA A 431 0.66 -6.99 -15.10
CA ALA A 431 1.33 -7.83 -16.09
C ALA A 431 1.38 -7.16 -17.48
N SER A 432 0.28 -6.51 -17.90
CA SER A 432 0.25 -5.75 -19.15
C SER A 432 1.21 -4.56 -19.16
N VAL A 433 1.34 -3.83 -18.04
CA VAL A 433 2.30 -2.72 -17.92
C VAL A 433 3.74 -3.23 -17.93
N ASP A 434 4.03 -4.34 -17.25
CA ASP A 434 5.35 -4.96 -17.24
C ASP A 434 5.75 -5.50 -18.62
N ASP A 435 4.82 -6.12 -19.36
CA ASP A 435 5.08 -6.59 -20.72
C ASP A 435 5.35 -5.42 -21.67
N MET A 436 4.57 -4.34 -21.60
CA MET A 436 4.84 -3.11 -22.37
C MET A 436 6.20 -2.49 -22.02
N ARG A 437 6.55 -2.47 -20.72
CA ARG A 437 7.85 -1.98 -20.26
C ARG A 437 8.99 -2.83 -20.80
N ARG A 438 8.88 -4.17 -20.76
CA ARG A 438 9.88 -5.08 -21.34
C ARG A 438 10.03 -4.88 -22.84
N GLU A 439 8.92 -4.72 -23.56
CA GLU A 439 8.95 -4.47 -24.99
C GLU A 439 9.67 -3.14 -25.31
N MET A 440 9.45 -2.10 -24.50
CA MET A 440 10.19 -0.83 -24.63
C MET A 440 11.66 -0.96 -24.26
N GLU A 441 12.01 -1.67 -23.19
CA GLU A 441 13.40 -1.93 -22.80
C GLU A 441 14.16 -2.68 -23.91
N ILE A 442 13.51 -3.65 -24.57
CA ILE A 442 14.06 -4.35 -25.75
C ILE A 442 14.29 -3.36 -26.89
N LYS A 443 13.30 -2.54 -27.25
CA LYS A 443 13.43 -1.54 -28.34
C LYS A 443 14.55 -0.53 -28.07
N VAL A 444 14.68 -0.05 -26.83
CA VAL A 444 15.76 0.86 -26.43
C VAL A 444 17.11 0.16 -26.57
N ARG A 445 17.24 -1.07 -26.05
CA ARG A 445 18.48 -1.84 -26.10
C ARG A 445 18.90 -2.20 -27.53
N ASP A 446 17.95 -2.55 -28.40
CA ASP A 446 18.22 -2.79 -29.82
C ASP A 446 18.72 -1.52 -30.52
N SER A 447 18.15 -0.35 -30.19
CA SER A 447 18.62 0.93 -30.72
C SER A 447 20.03 1.30 -30.24
N GLU A 448 20.35 1.01 -28.97
CA GLU A 448 21.69 1.21 -28.40
C GLU A 448 22.72 0.28 -29.05
N LEU A 449 22.38 -1.01 -29.23
CA LEU A 449 23.24 -1.98 -29.90
C LEU A 449 23.49 -1.60 -31.37
N ALA A 450 22.46 -1.12 -32.07
CA ALA A 450 22.61 -0.61 -33.44
C ALA A 450 23.55 0.61 -33.49
N ALA A 451 23.45 1.53 -32.53
CA ALA A 451 24.34 2.69 -32.43
C ALA A 451 25.79 2.28 -32.13
N ILE A 452 26.01 1.32 -31.22
CA ILE A 452 27.33 0.79 -30.90
C ILE A 452 27.95 0.07 -32.12
N ALA A 453 27.17 -0.75 -32.83
CA ALA A 453 27.62 -1.42 -34.04
C ALA A 453 28.04 -0.43 -35.13
N LYS A 454 27.28 0.67 -35.30
CA LYS A 454 27.62 1.76 -36.23
C LYS A 454 28.87 2.53 -35.79
N ALA A 455 29.09 2.72 -34.50
CA ALA A 455 30.30 3.37 -33.98
C ALA A 455 31.55 2.48 -34.17
N ASN A 456 31.43 1.17 -33.95
CA ASN A 456 32.55 0.23 -34.07
C ASN A 456 32.98 0.00 -35.53
N THR A 457 32.04 -0.03 -36.48
CA THR A 457 32.34 -0.13 -37.92
C THR A 457 33.17 1.06 -38.39
N VAL A 458 32.80 2.29 -37.99
CA VAL A 458 33.59 3.49 -38.31
C VAL A 458 34.98 3.43 -37.67
N LYS A 459 35.09 3.02 -36.40
CA LYS A 459 36.37 2.99 -35.69
C LYS A 459 37.40 2.06 -36.36
N LEU A 460 36.93 1.03 -37.07
CA LEU A 460 37.77 0.14 -37.86
C LEU A 460 38.18 0.79 -39.20
N GLU A 461 37.31 1.60 -39.80
CA GLU A 461 37.58 2.31 -41.06
C GLU A 461 38.45 3.58 -40.89
N SER A 462 38.47 4.20 -39.70
CA SER A 462 39.17 5.48 -39.46
C SER A 462 40.65 5.33 -39.02
N SER A 463 41.25 4.15 -39.14
CA SER A 463 42.65 3.93 -38.74
C SER A 463 43.69 4.51 -39.72
N GLU A 464 43.25 5.04 -40.85
CA GLU A 464 44.09 5.81 -41.78
C GLU A 464 43.87 7.31 -41.55
N ALA A 465 44.82 7.93 -40.83
CA ALA A 465 44.80 9.33 -40.42
C ALA A 465 44.90 10.27 -41.64
N THR A 466 43.76 10.58 -42.22
CA THR A 466 43.56 11.56 -43.29
C THR A 466 42.62 12.66 -42.79
N GLU A 467 42.69 13.88 -43.34
CA GLU A 467 41.73 14.97 -43.01
C GLU A 467 40.26 14.54 -43.24
N GLU A 468 40.04 13.60 -44.17
CA GLU A 468 38.73 12.98 -44.39
C GLU A 468 38.24 12.14 -43.18
N GLY A 469 39.13 11.66 -42.33
CA GLY A 469 38.81 10.96 -41.09
C GLY A 469 38.28 11.90 -40.00
N GLU A 470 38.86 13.09 -39.87
CA GLU A 470 38.41 14.09 -38.88
C GLU A 470 37.04 14.69 -39.25
N GLU A 471 36.81 14.97 -40.54
CA GLU A 471 35.50 15.44 -41.03
C GLU A 471 34.41 14.37 -40.81
N ARG A 472 34.75 13.08 -41.00
CA ARG A 472 33.86 11.94 -40.68
C ARG A 472 33.57 11.84 -39.18
N CYS A 473 34.55 12.06 -38.31
CA CYS A 473 34.32 12.13 -36.86
C CYS A 473 33.34 13.25 -36.48
N ARG A 474 33.49 14.46 -37.03
CA ARG A 474 32.55 15.58 -36.78
C ARG A 474 31.13 15.26 -37.25
N GLN A 475 30.97 14.61 -38.40
CA GLN A 475 29.65 14.17 -38.91
C GLN A 475 29.01 13.10 -38.00
N LEU A 476 29.81 12.23 -37.39
CA LEU A 476 29.34 11.19 -36.49
C LEU A 476 28.98 11.71 -35.10
N GLU A 477 29.71 12.68 -34.57
CA GLU A 477 29.32 13.38 -33.34
C GLU A 477 27.96 14.07 -33.53
N GLY A 478 27.73 14.71 -34.68
CA GLY A 478 26.42 15.25 -35.05
C GLY A 478 25.33 14.17 -35.14
N SER A 479 25.65 13.02 -35.73
CA SER A 479 24.72 11.87 -35.82
C SER A 479 24.41 11.25 -34.45
N LEU A 480 25.40 11.19 -33.54
CA LEU A 480 25.24 10.68 -32.18
C LEU A 480 24.41 11.64 -31.32
N ALA A 481 24.61 12.95 -31.47
CA ALA A 481 23.79 13.97 -30.81
C ALA A 481 22.33 13.89 -31.29
N ALA A 482 22.10 13.71 -32.59
CA ALA A 482 20.76 13.49 -33.14
C ALA A 482 20.11 12.19 -32.61
N ALA A 483 20.87 11.10 -32.51
CA ALA A 483 20.39 9.83 -31.95
C ALA A 483 20.03 9.95 -30.45
N LYS A 484 20.86 10.65 -29.65
CA LYS A 484 20.53 10.96 -28.24
C LYS A 484 19.24 11.78 -28.13
N GLN A 485 19.09 12.81 -28.97
CA GLN A 485 17.87 13.61 -28.99
C GLN A 485 16.64 12.77 -29.37
N GLN A 486 16.77 11.81 -30.29
CA GLN A 486 15.69 10.88 -30.63
C GLN A 486 15.36 9.95 -29.45
N LEU A 487 16.36 9.45 -28.73
CA LEU A 487 16.16 8.62 -27.53
C LEU A 487 15.46 9.39 -26.40
N ASP A 488 15.83 10.65 -26.16
CA ASP A 488 15.17 11.49 -25.15
C ASP A 488 13.72 11.79 -25.52
N ARG A 489 13.43 12.01 -26.82
CA ARG A 489 12.04 12.13 -27.31
C ARG A 489 11.26 10.84 -27.13
N ALA A 490 11.86 9.67 -27.39
CA ALA A 490 11.22 8.38 -27.19
C ALA A 490 10.95 8.09 -25.70
N ARG A 491 11.85 8.47 -24.80
CA ARG A 491 11.64 8.40 -23.34
C ARG A 491 10.51 9.32 -22.89
N ALA A 492 10.48 10.57 -23.37
CA ALA A 492 9.39 11.49 -23.07
C ALA A 492 8.03 11.00 -23.60
N GLN A 493 8.00 10.38 -24.79
CA GLN A 493 6.80 9.72 -25.32
C GLN A 493 6.38 8.50 -24.50
N SER A 494 7.33 7.69 -24.02
CA SER A 494 7.07 6.55 -23.13
C SER A 494 6.39 6.97 -21.82
N GLU A 495 6.91 8.01 -21.16
CA GLU A 495 6.33 8.57 -19.94
C GLU A 495 4.91 9.11 -20.18
N GLN A 496 4.67 9.75 -21.33
CA GLN A 496 3.34 10.23 -21.71
C GLN A 496 2.36 9.08 -21.99
N CYS A 497 2.79 8.00 -22.64
CA CYS A 497 1.96 6.81 -22.89
C CYS A 497 1.60 6.08 -21.60
N ALA A 498 2.55 5.92 -20.67
CA ALA A 498 2.28 5.30 -19.36
C ALA A 498 1.25 6.10 -18.56
N ALA A 499 1.35 7.43 -18.54
CA ALA A 499 0.36 8.29 -17.91
C ALA A 499 -1.03 8.17 -18.57
N HIS A 500 -1.08 8.03 -19.89
CA HIS A 500 -2.34 7.86 -20.63
C HIS A 500 -3.06 6.55 -20.28
N GLU A 501 -2.33 5.44 -20.12
CA GLU A 501 -2.93 4.16 -19.71
C GLU A 501 -3.46 4.20 -18.28
N VAL A 502 -2.74 4.82 -17.34
CA VAL A 502 -3.25 5.03 -15.97
C VAL A 502 -4.55 5.84 -16.00
N ILE A 503 -4.62 6.88 -16.82
CA ILE A 503 -5.84 7.68 -16.99
C ILE A 503 -6.97 6.89 -17.65
N LYS A 504 -6.70 6.04 -18.64
CA LYS A 504 -7.71 5.13 -19.22
C LYS A 504 -8.27 4.20 -18.16
N VAL A 505 -7.41 3.62 -17.31
CA VAL A 505 -7.83 2.75 -16.20
C VAL A 505 -8.68 3.52 -15.20
N MET A 506 -8.25 4.70 -14.73
CA MET A 506 -9.05 5.52 -13.80
C MET A 506 -10.38 5.99 -14.41
N ASN A 507 -10.42 6.27 -15.72
CA ASN A 507 -11.65 6.60 -16.45
C ASN A 507 -12.58 5.40 -16.60
N ALA A 508 -12.04 4.20 -16.81
CA ALA A 508 -12.78 2.96 -16.90
C ALA A 508 -13.33 2.52 -15.53
N LEU A 509 -12.60 2.80 -14.45
CA LEU A 509 -13.03 2.58 -13.07
C LEU A 509 -14.08 3.61 -12.59
N GLY A 510 -14.41 4.61 -13.39
CA GLY A 510 -15.43 5.62 -13.08
C GLY A 510 -15.00 6.67 -12.04
N GLU A 511 -13.77 6.60 -11.53
CA GLU A 511 -13.27 7.44 -10.43
C GLU A 511 -13.17 8.94 -10.80
N LEU A 512 -13.02 9.24 -12.10
CA LEU A 512 -12.93 10.62 -12.61
C LEU A 512 -14.25 11.16 -13.16
N ARG A 513 -15.35 10.41 -13.02
CA ARG A 513 -16.67 10.78 -13.53
C ARG A 513 -17.60 11.21 -12.42
N CYS A 514 -18.40 12.24 -12.68
CA CYS A 514 -19.44 12.65 -11.76
C CYS A 514 -20.53 11.58 -11.69
N PRO A 515 -20.93 11.13 -10.49
CA PRO A 515 -21.97 10.12 -10.33
C PRO A 515 -23.35 10.55 -10.85
N ILE A 516 -23.60 11.86 -10.96
CA ILE A 516 -24.89 12.42 -11.39
C ILE A 516 -24.95 12.50 -12.92
N CYS A 517 -23.96 13.14 -13.56
CA CYS A 517 -24.00 13.36 -15.01
C CYS A 517 -23.17 12.39 -15.84
N THR A 518 -22.44 11.46 -15.18
CA THR A 518 -21.56 10.41 -15.75
C THR A 518 -20.44 10.91 -16.68
N LYS A 519 -20.29 12.23 -16.80
CA LYS A 519 -19.20 12.92 -17.52
C LYS A 519 -18.00 13.15 -16.58
N LEU A 520 -16.85 13.45 -17.16
CA LEU A 520 -15.70 13.95 -16.39
C LEU A 520 -16.10 15.16 -15.55
N TYR A 521 -15.53 15.27 -14.34
CA TYR A 521 -15.91 16.36 -13.44
C TYR A 521 -15.67 17.74 -14.06
N ALA A 522 -16.75 18.49 -14.24
CA ALA A 522 -16.73 19.91 -14.53
C ALA A 522 -16.90 20.69 -13.22
N ASP A 523 -15.82 21.32 -12.76
CA ASP A 523 -15.76 22.05 -11.48
C ASP A 523 -16.12 21.16 -10.26
N PRO A 524 -15.27 20.17 -9.92
CA PRO A 524 -15.56 19.21 -8.87
C PRO A 524 -15.68 19.87 -7.50
N HIS A 525 -16.74 19.50 -6.76
CA HIS A 525 -17.01 19.92 -5.39
C HIS A 525 -17.30 18.69 -4.53
N SER A 526 -16.75 18.66 -3.32
CA SER A 526 -16.96 17.61 -2.35
C SER A 526 -17.87 18.10 -1.21
N LEU A 527 -18.71 17.21 -0.70
CA LEU A 527 -19.52 17.49 0.49
C LEU A 527 -18.68 17.28 1.75
N GLN A 528 -18.64 18.24 2.67
CA GLN A 528 -17.88 18.13 3.93
C GLN A 528 -18.33 16.98 4.83
N THR A 529 -19.61 16.61 4.77
CA THR A 529 -20.18 15.59 5.66
C THR A 529 -19.77 14.17 5.29
N CYS A 530 -19.60 13.90 3.99
CA CYS A 530 -19.36 12.54 3.48
C CYS A 530 -18.26 12.41 2.42
N PHE A 531 -17.59 13.51 2.07
CA PHE A 531 -16.50 13.61 1.09
C PHE A 531 -16.77 13.13 -0.35
N HIS A 532 -18.01 12.73 -0.67
CA HIS A 532 -18.42 12.45 -2.04
C HIS A 532 -18.30 13.68 -2.94
N THR A 533 -17.77 13.47 -4.15
CA THR A 533 -17.44 14.53 -5.11
C THR A 533 -18.40 14.53 -6.30
N PHE A 534 -18.79 15.73 -6.76
CA PHE A 534 -19.75 15.95 -7.84
C PHE A 534 -19.35 17.17 -8.67
N CYS A 535 -19.87 17.33 -9.88
CA CYS A 535 -19.81 18.62 -10.57
C CYS A 535 -20.66 19.65 -9.80
N LYS A 536 -20.18 20.88 -9.65
CA LYS A 536 -20.94 21.97 -9.01
C LYS A 536 -22.34 22.13 -9.61
N ALA A 537 -22.43 22.11 -10.94
CA ALA A 537 -23.68 22.25 -11.68
C ALA A 537 -24.66 21.09 -11.44
N CYS A 538 -24.18 19.92 -11.00
CA CYS A 538 -25.02 18.75 -10.77
C CYS A 538 -25.48 18.66 -9.32
N VAL A 539 -24.60 18.95 -8.35
CA VAL A 539 -24.93 18.81 -6.93
C VAL A 539 -25.72 19.99 -6.38
N VAL A 540 -25.54 21.20 -6.91
CA VAL A 540 -26.29 22.38 -6.43
C VAL A 540 -27.80 22.23 -6.63
N PRO A 541 -28.32 21.85 -7.83
CA PRO A 541 -29.75 21.58 -8.01
C PRO A 541 -30.24 20.42 -7.13
N ALA A 542 -29.45 19.34 -7.05
CA ALA A 542 -29.79 18.17 -6.25
C ALA A 542 -29.91 18.46 -4.73
N LEU A 543 -29.29 19.53 -4.23
CA LEU A 543 -29.45 19.97 -2.84
C LEU A 543 -30.54 21.03 -2.65
N ILE A 544 -31.09 21.59 -3.72
CA ILE A 544 -32.13 22.63 -3.67
C ILE A 544 -33.53 22.02 -3.87
N GLU A 545 -33.66 21.03 -4.76
CA GLU A 545 -34.96 20.46 -5.14
C GLU A 545 -35.64 19.63 -4.05
N TYR A 546 -34.91 19.15 -3.05
CA TYR A 546 -35.45 18.29 -2.00
C TYR A 546 -35.71 19.06 -0.70
N GLU A 547 -36.89 18.85 -0.10
CA GLU A 547 -37.27 19.39 1.22
C GLU A 547 -36.27 19.00 2.33
N SER A 548 -35.55 17.88 2.15
CA SER A 548 -34.43 17.48 2.98
C SER A 548 -33.18 17.29 2.11
N PRO A 549 -32.21 18.22 2.15
CA PRO A 549 -31.06 18.14 1.26
C PRO A 549 -30.12 17.03 1.74
N LYS A 550 -29.91 16.05 0.87
CA LYS A 550 -29.14 14.83 1.13
C LYS A 550 -28.13 14.59 0.02
N CYS A 551 -27.00 13.98 0.36
CA CYS A 551 -26.02 13.52 -0.62
C CYS A 551 -26.66 12.52 -1.59
N PRO A 552 -26.58 12.73 -2.93
CA PRO A 552 -27.15 11.80 -3.91
C PRO A 552 -26.57 10.38 -3.88
N LEU A 553 -25.36 10.20 -3.33
CA LEU A 553 -24.69 8.91 -3.23
C LEU A 553 -25.01 8.15 -1.94
N CYS A 554 -24.75 8.76 -0.78
CA CYS A 554 -24.87 8.07 0.51
C CYS A 554 -26.11 8.45 1.33
N GLN A 555 -26.94 9.37 0.83
CA GLN A 555 -28.16 9.86 1.49
C GLN A 555 -27.93 10.55 2.84
N MET A 556 -26.68 10.82 3.22
CA MET A 556 -26.34 11.61 4.40
C MET A 556 -26.82 13.05 4.22
N THR A 557 -27.33 13.66 5.29
CA THR A 557 -27.76 15.06 5.28
C THR A 557 -26.60 15.95 4.82
N ALA A 558 -26.86 16.79 3.83
CA ALA A 558 -25.87 17.65 3.23
C ALA A 558 -26.54 18.95 2.79
N ARG A 559 -25.97 20.08 3.13
CA ARG A 559 -26.47 21.40 2.75
C ARG A 559 -25.59 22.01 1.68
N ARG A 560 -26.12 23.01 0.98
CA ARG A 560 -25.35 23.77 -0.01
C ARG A 560 -24.10 24.43 0.59
N THR A 561 -24.15 24.79 1.87
CA THR A 561 -23.00 25.32 2.63
C THR A 561 -21.89 24.31 2.83
N ASP A 562 -22.19 23.02 2.70
CA ASP A 562 -21.23 21.93 2.94
C ASP A 562 -20.44 21.59 1.67
N LEU A 563 -20.73 22.28 0.55
CA LEU A 563 -19.99 22.12 -0.71
C LEU A 563 -18.67 22.88 -0.65
N MET A 564 -17.57 22.14 -0.76
CA MET A 564 -16.23 22.69 -0.92
C MET A 564 -15.69 22.41 -2.32
N ALA A 565 -15.07 23.40 -2.96
CA ALA A 565 -14.36 23.19 -4.20
C ALA A 565 -13.20 22.20 -4.00
N ASN A 566 -13.15 21.14 -4.81
CA ASN A 566 -12.10 20.13 -4.74
C ASN A 566 -11.01 20.44 -5.77
N ALA A 567 -10.07 21.30 -5.39
CA ALA A 567 -8.98 21.73 -6.26
C ALA A 567 -8.07 20.57 -6.71
N ALA A 568 -7.87 19.56 -5.85
CA ALA A 568 -7.09 18.37 -6.18
C ALA A 568 -7.75 17.58 -7.32
N MET A 569 -9.04 17.25 -7.19
CA MET A 569 -9.78 16.55 -8.24
C MET A 569 -9.84 17.37 -9.54
N LYS A 570 -9.95 18.71 -9.43
CA LYS A 570 -9.89 19.61 -10.59
C LYS A 570 -8.55 19.51 -11.32
N ALA A 571 -7.43 19.48 -10.59
CA ALA A 571 -6.09 19.33 -11.16
C ALA A 571 -5.92 17.97 -11.85
N VAL A 572 -6.39 16.89 -11.21
CA VAL A 572 -6.35 15.53 -11.79
C VAL A 572 -7.16 15.45 -13.08
N VAL A 573 -8.40 15.94 -13.08
CA VAL A 573 -9.28 15.89 -14.27
C VAL A 573 -8.74 16.79 -15.38
N THR A 574 -8.18 17.95 -15.06
CA THR A 574 -7.55 18.84 -16.05
C THR A 574 -6.37 18.15 -16.72
N ARG A 575 -5.48 17.53 -15.93
CA ARG A 575 -4.33 16.77 -16.46
C ARG A 575 -4.79 15.58 -17.31
N ALA A 576 -5.81 14.86 -16.87
CA ALA A 576 -6.40 13.75 -17.62
C ALA A 576 -6.98 14.18 -18.97
N ALA A 577 -7.65 15.34 -19.01
CA ALA A 577 -8.19 15.92 -20.23
C ALA A 577 -7.08 16.33 -21.21
N SER A 578 -6.02 16.99 -20.73
CA SER A 578 -4.86 17.38 -21.57
C SER A 578 -4.17 16.16 -22.20
N ILE A 579 -3.97 15.09 -21.43
CA ILE A 579 -3.34 13.85 -21.92
C ILE A 579 -4.21 13.16 -22.97
N SER A 580 -5.53 13.17 -22.79
CA SER A 580 -6.48 12.61 -23.76
C SER A 580 -6.50 13.42 -25.07
N GLN A 581 -6.40 14.75 -24.99
CA GLN A 581 -6.34 15.63 -26.16
C GLN A 581 -5.04 15.51 -26.96
N SER A 582 -3.89 15.41 -26.27
CA SER A 582 -2.60 15.21 -26.94
C SER A 582 -2.55 13.88 -27.69
N TYR A 583 -3.12 12.82 -27.13
CA TYR A 583 -3.20 11.52 -27.79
C TYR A 583 -4.08 11.55 -29.04
N SER A 584 -5.26 12.17 -28.94
CA SER A 584 -6.19 12.30 -30.07
C SER A 584 -5.59 13.11 -31.23
N SER A 585 -4.68 14.05 -30.95
CA SER A 585 -4.00 14.84 -31.99
C SER A 585 -2.87 14.07 -32.68
N GLN A 586 -2.22 13.14 -31.99
CA GLN A 586 -1.11 12.34 -32.54
C GLN A 586 -1.59 11.19 -33.41
N THR A 587 -2.73 10.54 -33.07
CA THR A 587 -3.28 9.44 -33.87
C THR A 587 -3.85 9.88 -35.22
N VAL A 588 -4.28 11.14 -35.33
CA VAL A 588 -4.77 11.73 -36.59
C VAL A 588 -3.64 12.12 -37.54
N SER A 589 -2.41 12.32 -37.05
CA SER A 589 -1.25 12.64 -37.88
C SER A 589 -0.46 11.42 -38.36
N ALA A 590 -0.76 10.22 -37.82
CA ALA A 590 -0.10 8.96 -38.16
C ALA A 590 -0.91 8.09 -39.15
N ASN A 591 -2.16 8.46 -39.42
CA ASN A 591 -2.99 7.94 -40.50
C ASN A 591 -3.09 8.99 -41.61
#